data_AF-A0A7C3Y828-F1
#
_entry.id   AF-A0A7C3Y828-F1
#
_cell.length_a   1.000
_cell.length_b   1.000
_cell.length_c   1.000
_cell.angle_alpha   90.00
_cell.angle_beta   90.00
_cell.angle_gamma   90.00
#
_symmetry.space_group_name_H-M   'P 1'
#
loop_
_entity.id
_entity.type
_entity.pdbx_description
1 polymer ?
#
loop_
_entity_poly.entity_id
_entity_poly.type
_entity_poly.pdbx_seq_one_letter_code
_entity_poly.pdbx_strand_id
1 'polypeptide(L)'
;MREIVKKILEVVGSKDIVFVGTEEQAEIKTIKPDEIELYPKKFENIIVDDIEQLDEEKMRKLAEMSDCVWVLFSIDKFIRKIDSSIEDMIGKGEFKNVNIQEKVEILKNLMKGNAYIANFNLPDLAIAISKERGKIPSEIRSEPLTSFFLNLSMVEYLKSKLEEVKREKELVEKELEREKEKSRFLNNELEKMIKEKEIVQARLEAEKKEIIKEKDALAKEIGIRSKKFECERRNAEKKWRREITRMLKERKAIEENYKKEREKFQNELEKMNKSYEEEKAKLQKEIEKINKEKDALAKEMNVKLEEMK
;
A
#
# COMPACT_ATOMS: atom_id res chain seq x y z
N MET A 1 -59.50 -21.79 -23.61
CA MET A 1 -60.76 -21.74 -22.85
C MET A 1 -61.79 -22.69 -23.41
N ARG A 2 -62.23 -22.53 -24.66
CA ARG A 2 -63.22 -23.42 -25.32
C ARG A 2 -63.00 -24.93 -25.16
N GLU A 3 -61.76 -25.42 -25.35
CA GLU A 3 -61.46 -26.85 -25.17
C GLU A 3 -61.55 -27.34 -23.72
N ILE A 4 -61.31 -26.46 -22.74
CA ILE A 4 -61.38 -26.80 -21.31
C ILE A 4 -62.83 -26.87 -20.88
N VAL A 5 -63.63 -25.88 -21.28
CA VAL A 5 -65.07 -25.84 -21.06
C VAL A 5 -65.72 -27.10 -21.65
N LYS A 6 -65.42 -27.43 -22.91
CA LYS A 6 -65.92 -28.66 -23.56
C LYS A 6 -65.64 -29.93 -22.75
N LYS A 7 -64.46 -30.05 -22.16
CA LYS A 7 -64.09 -31.20 -21.32
C LYS A 7 -64.79 -31.23 -19.97
N ILE A 8 -65.04 -30.06 -19.37
CA ILE A 8 -65.87 -30.01 -18.15
C ILE A 8 -67.28 -30.50 -18.48
N LEU A 9 -67.83 -30.13 -19.65
CA LEU A 9 -69.13 -30.64 -20.09
C LEU A 9 -69.15 -32.16 -20.29
N GLU A 10 -68.05 -32.76 -20.75
CA GLU A 10 -67.90 -34.23 -20.87
C GLU A 10 -67.90 -34.94 -19.50
N VAL A 11 -67.35 -34.32 -18.45
CA VAL A 11 -67.29 -34.88 -17.09
C VAL A 11 -68.62 -34.74 -16.35
N VAL A 12 -69.27 -33.60 -16.52
CA VAL A 12 -70.40 -33.18 -15.70
C VAL A 12 -71.75 -33.51 -16.34
N GLY A 13 -71.77 -33.73 -17.65
CA GLY A 13 -72.99 -33.95 -18.43
C GLY A 13 -73.64 -32.64 -18.87
N SER A 14 -74.22 -32.61 -20.07
CA SER A 14 -74.59 -31.38 -20.77
C SER A 14 -75.98 -30.80 -20.43
N LYS A 15 -76.52 -31.07 -19.24
CA LYS A 15 -77.84 -30.54 -18.83
C LYS A 15 -77.66 -29.38 -17.86
N ASP A 16 -78.36 -28.27 -18.15
CA ASP A 16 -78.45 -27.05 -17.34
C ASP A 16 -77.12 -26.50 -16.79
N ILE A 17 -76.17 -26.23 -17.69
CA ILE A 17 -74.87 -25.59 -17.40
C ILE A 17 -74.82 -24.14 -17.93
N VAL A 18 -74.26 -23.25 -17.12
CA VAL A 18 -73.95 -21.87 -17.49
C VAL A 18 -72.45 -21.59 -17.39
N PHE A 19 -71.92 -20.84 -18.36
CA PHE A 19 -70.58 -20.27 -18.31
C PHE A 19 -70.64 -18.78 -17.98
N VAL A 20 -69.95 -18.37 -16.93
CA VAL A 20 -69.78 -16.98 -16.51
C VAL A 20 -68.42 -16.51 -16.98
N GLY A 21 -68.41 -15.64 -17.99
CA GLY A 21 -67.19 -15.16 -18.62
C GLY A 21 -67.44 -14.22 -19.78
N THR A 22 -66.37 -13.69 -20.35
CA THR A 22 -66.43 -12.70 -21.43
C THR A 22 -66.44 -13.34 -22.83
N GLU A 23 -65.94 -14.57 -22.95
CA GLU A 23 -65.93 -15.32 -24.21
C GLU A 23 -67.17 -16.22 -24.37
N GLU A 24 -67.92 -16.06 -25.47
CA GLU A 24 -69.02 -16.96 -25.82
C GLU A 24 -68.54 -18.41 -26.01
N GLN A 25 -69.26 -19.33 -25.39
CA GLN A 25 -69.03 -20.78 -25.49
C GLN A 25 -70.12 -21.43 -26.34
N ALA A 26 -69.73 -22.31 -27.26
CA ALA A 26 -70.67 -23.11 -28.02
C ALA A 26 -71.36 -24.12 -27.08
N GLU A 27 -72.64 -24.40 -27.33
CA GLU A 27 -73.45 -25.46 -26.68
C GLU A 27 -73.88 -25.21 -25.22
N ILE A 28 -73.36 -24.17 -24.56
CA ILE A 28 -73.81 -23.75 -23.22
C ILE A 28 -74.09 -22.26 -23.17
N LYS A 29 -74.97 -21.87 -22.24
CA LYS A 29 -75.34 -20.47 -22.09
C LYS A 29 -74.21 -19.68 -21.44
N THR A 30 -73.71 -18.65 -22.12
CA THR A 30 -72.76 -17.69 -21.56
C THR A 30 -73.48 -16.51 -20.94
N ILE A 31 -73.04 -16.10 -19.75
CA ILE A 31 -73.50 -14.93 -19.00
C ILE A 31 -72.27 -14.08 -18.67
N LYS A 32 -72.36 -12.76 -18.85
CA LYS A 32 -71.27 -11.88 -18.44
C LYS A 32 -71.26 -11.71 -16.91
N PRO A 33 -70.10 -11.44 -16.28
CA PRO A 33 -70.01 -11.23 -14.84
C PRO A 33 -70.98 -10.17 -14.27
N ASP A 34 -71.28 -9.11 -15.03
CA ASP A 34 -72.21 -8.05 -14.59
C ASP A 34 -73.69 -8.40 -14.79
N GLU A 35 -73.99 -9.47 -15.51
CA GLU A 35 -75.37 -9.91 -15.80
C GLU A 35 -75.86 -10.96 -14.79
N ILE A 36 -75.00 -11.43 -13.88
CA ILE A 36 -75.29 -12.49 -12.90
C ILE A 36 -76.55 -12.17 -12.09
N GLU A 37 -76.70 -10.91 -11.66
CA GLU A 37 -77.82 -10.46 -10.83
C GLU A 37 -79.18 -10.53 -11.52
N LEU A 38 -79.19 -10.53 -12.87
CA LEU A 38 -80.41 -10.53 -13.68
C LEU A 38 -80.99 -11.94 -13.87
N TYR A 39 -80.35 -12.98 -13.33
CA TYR A 39 -80.73 -14.36 -13.55
C TYR A 39 -81.38 -15.01 -12.32
N PRO A 40 -82.69 -15.32 -12.37
CA PRO A 40 -83.41 -15.94 -11.27
C PRO A 40 -83.42 -17.48 -11.32
N LYS A 41 -82.80 -18.11 -12.33
CA LYS A 41 -82.85 -19.58 -12.51
C LYS A 41 -81.73 -20.27 -11.73
N LYS A 42 -82.07 -21.40 -11.10
CA LYS A 42 -81.09 -22.36 -10.62
C LYS A 42 -80.54 -23.18 -11.78
N PHE A 43 -79.22 -23.31 -11.84
CA PHE A 43 -78.47 -24.16 -12.76
C PHE A 43 -77.88 -25.32 -11.97
N GLU A 44 -77.63 -26.44 -12.64
CA GLU A 44 -77.02 -27.60 -11.99
C GLU A 44 -75.51 -27.38 -11.83
N ASN A 45 -74.90 -26.71 -12.81
CA ASN A 45 -73.49 -26.37 -12.78
C ASN A 45 -73.23 -24.98 -13.36
N ILE A 46 -72.33 -24.23 -12.72
CA ILE A 46 -71.83 -22.94 -13.20
C ILE A 46 -70.33 -23.06 -13.42
N ILE A 47 -69.80 -22.56 -14.53
CA ILE A 47 -68.37 -22.49 -14.81
C ILE A 47 -67.96 -21.03 -14.87
N VAL A 48 -66.99 -20.62 -14.07
CA VAL A 48 -66.46 -19.25 -13.98
C VAL A 48 -65.07 -19.19 -14.62
N ASP A 49 -64.89 -18.28 -15.57
CA ASP A 49 -63.63 -18.06 -16.31
C ASP A 49 -62.55 -17.37 -15.45
N ASP A 50 -62.92 -16.27 -14.79
CA ASP A 50 -62.01 -15.46 -13.98
C ASP A 50 -62.71 -14.98 -12.70
N ILE A 51 -62.30 -15.51 -11.55
CA ILE A 51 -62.85 -15.13 -10.24
C ILE A 51 -62.54 -13.68 -9.87
N GLU A 52 -61.49 -13.08 -10.44
CA GLU A 52 -61.10 -11.69 -10.13
C GLU A 52 -62.12 -10.67 -10.64
N GLN A 53 -63.02 -11.09 -11.53
CA GLN A 53 -64.11 -10.27 -12.08
C GLN A 53 -65.39 -10.35 -11.23
N LEU A 54 -65.37 -11.14 -10.15
CA LEU A 54 -66.50 -11.35 -9.24
C LEU A 54 -66.16 -10.77 -7.87
N ASP A 55 -67.01 -9.85 -7.41
CA ASP A 55 -66.98 -9.39 -6.02
C ASP A 55 -67.71 -10.39 -5.09
N GLU A 56 -67.66 -10.14 -3.79
CA GLU A 56 -68.27 -11.02 -2.79
C GLU A 56 -69.78 -11.19 -2.98
N GLU A 57 -70.47 -10.19 -3.52
CA GLU A 57 -71.92 -10.20 -3.71
C GLU A 57 -72.30 -11.08 -4.90
N LYS A 58 -71.58 -10.93 -6.01
CA LYS A 58 -71.68 -11.82 -7.19
C LYS A 58 -71.32 -13.25 -6.84
N MET A 59 -70.28 -13.48 -6.03
CA MET A 59 -69.90 -14.82 -5.58
C MET A 59 -70.98 -15.49 -4.73
N ARG A 60 -71.61 -14.75 -3.81
CA ARG A 60 -72.78 -15.25 -3.05
C ARG A 60 -73.94 -15.57 -3.99
N LYS A 61 -74.18 -14.72 -4.98
CA LYS A 61 -75.25 -14.94 -5.94
C LYS A 61 -75.06 -16.20 -6.78
N LEU A 62 -73.83 -16.48 -7.23
CA LEU A 62 -73.50 -17.71 -7.92
C LEU A 62 -73.73 -18.96 -7.06
N ALA A 63 -73.43 -18.89 -5.76
CA ALA A 63 -73.71 -19.97 -4.82
C ALA A 63 -75.22 -20.19 -4.56
N GLU A 64 -76.06 -19.15 -4.71
CA GLU A 64 -77.52 -19.30 -4.68
C GLU A 64 -78.09 -19.89 -5.98
N MET A 65 -77.45 -19.55 -7.11
CA MET A 65 -77.85 -19.96 -8.46
C MET A 65 -77.46 -21.40 -8.78
N SER A 66 -76.52 -22.01 -8.08
CA SER A 66 -76.12 -23.39 -8.31
C SER A 66 -75.49 -24.00 -7.07
N ASP A 67 -75.81 -25.26 -6.82
CA ASP A 67 -75.16 -26.06 -5.78
C ASP A 67 -73.72 -26.44 -6.21
N CYS A 68 -73.39 -26.34 -7.51
CA CYS A 68 -72.07 -26.60 -8.06
C CYS A 68 -71.52 -25.41 -8.88
N VAL A 69 -70.42 -24.83 -8.41
CA VAL A 69 -69.69 -23.75 -9.10
C VAL A 69 -68.25 -24.20 -9.35
N TRP A 70 -67.88 -24.27 -10.62
CA TRP A 70 -66.56 -24.58 -11.13
C TRP A 70 -65.82 -23.26 -11.39
N VAL A 71 -64.69 -23.05 -10.74
CA VAL A 71 -63.88 -21.84 -10.98
C VAL A 71 -62.59 -22.23 -11.67
N LEU A 72 -62.29 -21.57 -12.80
CA LEU A 72 -61.07 -21.78 -13.56
C LEU A 72 -59.97 -20.85 -13.04
N PHE A 73 -58.86 -21.45 -12.62
CA PHE A 73 -57.68 -20.69 -12.18
C PHE A 73 -56.52 -20.82 -13.18
N SER A 74 -55.93 -19.68 -13.52
CA SER A 74 -54.62 -19.64 -14.17
C SER A 74 -53.52 -19.85 -13.14
N ILE A 75 -52.71 -20.89 -13.35
CA ILE A 75 -51.58 -21.23 -12.47
C ILE A 75 -50.57 -20.07 -12.39
N ASP A 76 -50.31 -19.38 -13.50
CA ASP A 76 -49.34 -18.28 -13.54
C ASP A 76 -49.79 -17.06 -12.71
N LYS A 77 -51.08 -16.71 -12.76
CA LYS A 77 -51.65 -15.63 -11.93
C LYS A 77 -51.60 -16.01 -10.44
N PHE A 78 -51.94 -17.26 -10.15
CA PHE A 78 -51.99 -17.78 -8.79
C PHE A 78 -50.60 -17.83 -8.13
N ILE A 79 -49.56 -18.28 -8.84
CA ILE A 79 -48.17 -18.32 -8.32
C ILE A 79 -47.68 -16.93 -7.93
N ARG A 80 -47.91 -15.90 -8.76
CA ARG A 80 -47.50 -14.51 -8.46
C ARG A 80 -48.16 -13.94 -7.20
N LYS A 81 -49.41 -14.32 -6.93
CA LYS A 81 -50.16 -13.88 -5.74
C LYS A 81 -49.67 -14.59 -4.47
N ILE A 82 -49.18 -15.83 -4.62
CA ILE A 82 -48.59 -16.59 -3.52
C ILE A 82 -47.16 -16.15 -3.21
N ASP A 83 -46.34 -15.77 -4.20
CA ASP A 83 -44.97 -15.27 -3.96
C ASP A 83 -44.95 -14.14 -2.91
N SER A 84 -45.92 -13.22 -2.95
CA SER A 84 -46.07 -12.16 -1.95
C SER A 84 -46.50 -12.64 -0.55
N SER A 85 -47.17 -13.79 -0.44
CA SER A 85 -47.64 -14.33 0.84
C SER A 85 -46.68 -15.36 1.46
N ILE A 86 -45.78 -15.94 0.66
CA ILE A 86 -44.79 -16.91 1.13
C ILE A 86 -43.62 -16.28 1.85
N GLU A 87 -43.19 -15.08 1.44
CA GLU A 87 -42.21 -14.30 2.19
C GLU A 87 -42.68 -14.06 3.64
N ASP A 88 -43.98 -13.82 3.83
CA ASP A 88 -44.61 -13.65 5.15
C ASP A 88 -44.77 -14.96 5.95
N MET A 89 -44.94 -16.11 5.28
CA MET A 89 -45.11 -17.42 5.92
C MET A 89 -43.77 -18.07 6.32
N ILE A 90 -42.72 -17.92 5.51
CA ILE A 90 -41.37 -18.45 5.82
C ILE A 90 -40.78 -17.76 7.06
N GLY A 91 -41.11 -16.48 7.30
CA GLY A 91 -40.73 -15.76 8.51
C GLY A 91 -41.32 -16.33 9.81
N LYS A 92 -42.31 -17.23 9.74
CA LYS A 92 -43.05 -17.75 10.91
C LYS A 92 -42.73 -19.20 11.29
N GLY A 93 -41.82 -19.87 10.58
CA GLY A 93 -41.12 -21.06 11.09
C GLY A 93 -41.98 -22.30 11.40
N GLU A 94 -43.10 -22.48 10.73
CA GLU A 94 -43.80 -23.78 10.77
C GLU A 94 -43.40 -24.58 9.52
N PHE A 95 -43.15 -25.89 9.67
CA PHE A 95 -43.76 -26.96 8.87
C PHE A 95 -43.00 -28.28 9.03
N LYS A 96 -43.78 -29.33 9.32
CA LYS A 96 -43.37 -30.74 9.30
C LYS A 96 -44.17 -31.48 8.21
N ASN A 97 -43.44 -32.38 7.55
CA ASN A 97 -43.85 -33.59 6.81
C ASN A 97 -44.91 -33.47 5.72
N VAL A 98 -44.48 -33.57 4.45
CA VAL A 98 -45.22 -34.35 3.44
C VAL A 98 -44.24 -35.06 2.50
N ASN A 99 -44.60 -36.26 2.01
CA ASN A 99 -43.82 -37.07 1.07
C ASN A 99 -43.62 -36.32 -0.27
N ILE A 100 -42.38 -35.89 -0.52
CA ILE A 100 -41.98 -34.93 -1.57
C ILE A 100 -42.02 -35.56 -2.97
N GLN A 101 -41.85 -36.87 -3.10
CA GLN A 101 -41.63 -37.50 -4.42
C GLN A 101 -42.89 -37.53 -5.31
N GLU A 102 -44.06 -37.89 -4.76
CA GLU A 102 -45.33 -37.89 -5.52
C GLU A 102 -45.78 -36.46 -5.88
N LYS A 103 -45.55 -35.50 -4.97
CA LYS A 103 -45.87 -34.08 -5.21
C LYS A 103 -45.00 -33.47 -6.31
N VAL A 104 -43.70 -33.83 -6.36
CA VAL A 104 -42.76 -33.36 -7.39
C VAL A 104 -43.12 -33.86 -8.80
N GLU A 105 -43.69 -35.06 -8.93
CA GLU A 105 -44.06 -35.62 -10.23
C GLU A 105 -45.32 -34.96 -10.81
N ILE A 106 -46.30 -34.65 -9.95
CA ILE A 106 -47.49 -33.85 -10.30
C ILE A 106 -47.09 -32.43 -10.70
N LEU A 107 -46.20 -31.78 -9.94
CA LEU A 107 -45.68 -30.44 -10.23
C LEU A 107 -44.90 -30.39 -11.55
N LYS A 108 -44.09 -31.42 -11.84
CA LYS A 108 -43.39 -31.55 -13.13
C LYS A 108 -44.33 -31.66 -14.34
N ASN A 109 -45.54 -32.19 -14.15
CA ASN A 109 -46.53 -32.30 -15.23
C ASN A 109 -47.36 -31.03 -15.39
N LEU A 110 -47.57 -30.26 -14.33
CA LEU A 110 -48.27 -28.97 -14.36
C LEU A 110 -47.41 -27.83 -14.90
N MET A 111 -46.12 -27.82 -14.56
CA MET A 111 -45.17 -26.79 -15.00
C MET A 111 -44.69 -26.94 -16.45
N LYS A 112 -45.13 -27.97 -17.18
CA LYS A 112 -44.86 -28.13 -18.62
C LYS A 112 -45.77 -27.25 -19.51
N GLY A 113 -46.67 -26.46 -18.92
CA GLY A 113 -47.32 -25.35 -19.60
C GLY A 113 -48.82 -25.57 -19.86
N ASN A 114 -49.59 -24.53 -19.52
CA ASN A 114 -51.02 -24.37 -19.78
C ASN A 114 -51.97 -25.35 -19.06
N ALA A 115 -51.86 -25.49 -17.74
CA ALA A 115 -52.85 -26.22 -16.96
C ALA A 115 -53.87 -25.29 -16.25
N TYR A 116 -55.15 -25.66 -16.29
CA TYR A 116 -56.23 -24.99 -15.54
C TYR A 116 -56.63 -25.89 -14.38
N ILE A 117 -56.85 -25.30 -13.21
CA ILE A 117 -57.35 -26.01 -12.04
C ILE A 117 -58.79 -25.60 -11.83
N ALA A 118 -59.69 -26.58 -11.84
CA ALA A 118 -61.10 -26.38 -11.55
C ALA A 118 -61.38 -26.85 -10.11
N ASN A 119 -61.83 -25.92 -9.26
CA ASN A 119 -62.18 -26.21 -7.87
C ASN A 119 -63.67 -26.54 -7.76
N PHE A 120 -64.00 -27.58 -6.98
CA PHE A 120 -65.36 -27.98 -6.65
C PHE A 120 -65.70 -27.45 -5.25
N ASN A 121 -66.98 -27.33 -4.90
CA ASN A 121 -67.41 -27.12 -3.49
C ASN A 121 -67.10 -28.35 -2.57
N LEU A 122 -66.22 -29.26 -3.00
CA LEU A 122 -65.66 -30.35 -2.21
C LEU A 122 -64.20 -30.01 -1.91
N PRO A 123 -63.81 -29.81 -0.64
CA PRO A 123 -62.46 -29.33 -0.26
C PRO A 123 -61.29 -30.24 -0.67
N ASP A 124 -61.56 -31.44 -1.17
CA ASP A 124 -60.59 -32.51 -1.40
C ASP A 124 -60.38 -32.87 -2.89
N LEU A 125 -61.02 -32.16 -3.83
CA LEU A 125 -60.97 -32.49 -5.26
C LEU A 125 -60.58 -31.31 -6.13
N ALA A 126 -59.46 -31.45 -6.85
CA ALA A 126 -59.08 -30.56 -7.93
C ALA A 126 -58.75 -31.32 -9.20
N ILE A 127 -59.26 -30.82 -10.32
CA ILE A 127 -58.94 -31.36 -11.63
C ILE A 127 -57.97 -30.39 -12.30
N ALA A 128 -56.77 -30.86 -12.58
CA ALA A 128 -55.77 -30.08 -13.31
C ALA A 128 -55.73 -30.51 -14.78
N ILE A 129 -55.99 -29.60 -15.71
CA ILE A 129 -56.15 -29.89 -17.14
C ILE A 129 -55.07 -29.18 -17.94
N SER A 130 -54.05 -29.91 -18.41
CA SER A 130 -53.02 -29.37 -19.32
C SER A 130 -53.53 -29.22 -20.76
N LYS A 131 -53.26 -28.08 -21.42
CA LYS A 131 -53.59 -27.83 -22.84
C LYS A 131 -52.76 -28.68 -23.79
N GLU A 132 -51.52 -29.04 -23.46
CA GLU A 132 -50.57 -29.51 -24.49
C GLU A 132 -50.79 -30.93 -25.01
N ARG A 133 -51.68 -31.75 -24.42
CA ARG A 133 -51.75 -33.16 -24.82
C ARG A 133 -53.12 -33.79 -24.97
N GLY A 134 -54.23 -33.05 -24.82
CA GLY A 134 -55.57 -33.64 -24.89
C GLY A 134 -55.88 -34.67 -23.78
N LYS A 135 -54.87 -35.22 -23.10
CA LYS A 135 -54.94 -36.16 -21.99
C LYS A 135 -55.05 -35.40 -20.68
N ILE A 136 -56.07 -35.74 -19.89
CA ILE A 136 -56.20 -35.33 -18.50
C ILE A 136 -55.01 -35.95 -17.75
N PRO A 137 -54.10 -35.18 -17.14
CA PRO A 137 -53.31 -35.71 -16.05
C PRO A 137 -54.30 -36.03 -14.94
N SER A 138 -54.52 -37.34 -14.73
CA SER A 138 -55.04 -38.00 -13.52
C SER A 138 -55.72 -37.08 -12.49
N GLU A 139 -57.03 -37.27 -12.29
CA GLU A 139 -57.82 -36.72 -11.18
C GLU A 139 -56.97 -36.62 -9.90
N ILE A 140 -56.68 -35.40 -9.45
CA ILE A 140 -55.89 -35.18 -8.24
C ILE A 140 -56.86 -35.09 -7.09
N ARG A 141 -57.06 -36.20 -6.39
CA ARG A 141 -57.63 -36.19 -5.05
C ARG A 141 -56.51 -35.82 -4.10
N SER A 142 -56.48 -34.59 -3.61
CA SER A 142 -55.46 -34.16 -2.65
C SER A 142 -56.09 -33.73 -1.34
N GLU A 143 -55.37 -34.00 -0.24
CA GLU A 143 -55.37 -33.18 0.98
C GLU A 143 -55.44 -31.67 0.66
N PRO A 144 -55.82 -30.80 1.63
CA PRO A 144 -56.27 -29.44 1.35
C PRO A 144 -55.39 -28.73 0.32
N LEU A 145 -56.01 -28.32 -0.79
CA LEU A 145 -55.40 -27.70 -1.97
C LEU A 145 -54.32 -26.64 -1.66
N THR A 146 -54.48 -25.94 -0.53
CA THR A 146 -53.51 -25.00 0.04
C THR A 146 -52.11 -25.60 0.22
N SER A 147 -51.98 -26.85 0.68
CA SER A 147 -50.68 -27.52 0.85
C SER A 147 -49.98 -27.76 -0.48
N PHE A 148 -50.72 -28.16 -1.52
CA PHE A 148 -50.14 -28.43 -2.83
C PHE A 148 -49.53 -27.17 -3.46
N PHE A 149 -50.29 -26.08 -3.42
CA PHE A 149 -49.91 -24.79 -3.97
C PHE A 149 -48.78 -24.08 -3.22
N LEU A 150 -48.74 -24.22 -1.89
CA LEU A 150 -47.63 -23.74 -1.07
C LEU A 150 -46.31 -24.45 -1.44
N ASN A 151 -46.37 -25.76 -1.68
CA ASN A 151 -45.17 -26.52 -2.08
C ASN A 151 -44.66 -26.12 -3.47
N LEU A 152 -45.54 -25.83 -4.44
CA LEU A 152 -45.15 -25.44 -5.80
C LEU A 152 -44.34 -24.13 -5.81
N SER A 153 -44.87 -23.14 -5.12
CA SER A 153 -44.30 -21.78 -5.04
C SER A 153 -42.98 -21.76 -4.25
N MET A 154 -42.87 -22.55 -3.18
CA MET A 154 -41.57 -22.78 -2.51
C MET A 154 -40.52 -23.37 -3.45
N VAL A 155 -40.88 -24.32 -4.32
CA VAL A 155 -39.95 -24.93 -5.28
C VAL A 155 -39.43 -23.90 -6.29
N GLU A 156 -40.31 -23.04 -6.82
CA GLU A 156 -39.89 -21.99 -7.77
C GLU A 156 -39.04 -20.90 -7.10
N TYR A 157 -39.37 -20.51 -5.87
CA TYR A 157 -38.54 -19.59 -5.08
C TYR A 157 -37.12 -20.14 -4.87
N LEU A 158 -37.00 -21.40 -4.46
CA LEU A 158 -35.70 -22.04 -4.23
C LEU A 158 -34.87 -22.16 -5.53
N LYS A 159 -35.51 -22.41 -6.68
CA LYS A 159 -34.82 -22.38 -7.98
C LYS A 159 -34.28 -20.99 -8.30
N SER A 160 -35.08 -19.95 -8.09
CA SER A 160 -34.67 -18.57 -8.33
C SER A 160 -33.45 -18.21 -7.48
N LYS A 161 -33.46 -18.58 -6.19
CA LYS A 161 -32.32 -18.39 -5.28
C LYS A 161 -31.09 -19.19 -5.68
N LEU A 162 -31.25 -20.40 -6.19
CA LEU A 162 -30.13 -21.19 -6.70
C LEU A 162 -29.45 -20.51 -7.91
N GLU A 163 -30.21 -19.93 -8.83
CA GLU A 163 -29.67 -19.22 -9.98
C GLU A 163 -29.03 -17.87 -9.62
N GLU A 164 -29.50 -17.20 -8.56
CA GLU A 164 -28.84 -16.03 -7.98
C GLU A 164 -27.46 -16.41 -7.42
N VAL A 165 -27.39 -17.44 -6.57
CA VAL A 165 -26.14 -17.92 -5.95
C VAL A 165 -25.12 -18.38 -7.01
N LYS A 166 -25.56 -19.04 -8.09
CA LYS A 166 -24.68 -19.42 -9.20
C LYS A 166 -24.01 -18.21 -9.84
N ARG A 167 -24.77 -17.14 -10.10
CA ARG A 167 -24.24 -15.91 -10.70
C ARG A 167 -23.25 -15.20 -9.78
N GLU A 168 -23.55 -15.13 -8.48
CA GLU A 168 -22.64 -14.57 -7.48
C GLU A 168 -21.33 -15.37 -7.40
N LYS A 169 -21.43 -16.70 -7.40
CA LYS A 169 -20.25 -17.58 -7.38
C LYS A 169 -19.33 -17.31 -8.58
N GLU A 170 -19.87 -17.20 -9.79
CA GLU A 170 -19.08 -16.89 -10.99
C GLU A 170 -18.39 -15.52 -10.90
N LEU A 171 -19.02 -14.53 -10.27
CA LEU A 171 -18.44 -13.21 -10.09
C LEU A 171 -17.28 -13.24 -9.09
N VAL A 172 -17.46 -13.92 -7.96
CA VAL A 172 -16.41 -14.12 -6.94
C VAL A 172 -15.22 -14.89 -7.51
N GLU A 173 -15.45 -15.93 -8.31
CA GLU A 173 -14.37 -16.68 -8.96
C GLU A 173 -13.55 -15.80 -9.92
N LYS A 174 -14.22 -14.92 -10.70
CA LYS A 174 -13.54 -13.95 -11.58
C LYS A 174 -12.72 -12.91 -10.79
N GLU A 175 -13.25 -12.42 -9.68
CA GLU A 175 -12.52 -11.47 -8.83
C GLU A 175 -11.32 -12.13 -8.16
N LEU A 176 -11.46 -13.36 -7.68
CA LEU A 176 -10.38 -14.14 -7.11
C LEU A 176 -9.23 -14.36 -8.10
N GLU A 177 -9.55 -14.66 -9.37
CA GLU A 177 -8.50 -14.87 -10.38
C GLU A 177 -7.76 -13.56 -10.71
N ARG A 178 -8.47 -12.42 -10.80
CA ARG A 178 -7.81 -11.10 -10.96
C ARG A 178 -6.90 -10.78 -9.79
N GLU A 179 -7.31 -11.10 -8.57
CA GLU A 179 -6.51 -10.81 -7.38
C GLU A 179 -5.27 -11.71 -7.30
N LYS A 180 -5.38 -12.98 -7.71
CA LYS A 180 -4.21 -13.86 -7.90
C LYS A 180 -3.24 -13.31 -8.94
N GLU A 181 -3.73 -12.75 -10.04
CA GLU A 181 -2.89 -12.19 -11.10
C GLU A 181 -2.14 -10.94 -10.61
N LYS A 182 -2.82 -10.02 -9.90
CA LYS A 182 -2.16 -8.89 -9.22
C LYS A 182 -1.12 -9.36 -8.21
N SER A 183 -1.44 -10.39 -7.42
CA SER A 183 -0.52 -10.96 -6.43
C SER A 183 0.73 -11.52 -7.11
N ARG A 184 0.59 -12.25 -8.23
CA ARG A 184 1.73 -12.73 -9.02
C ARG A 184 2.56 -11.59 -9.59
N PHE A 185 1.93 -10.54 -10.10
CA PHE A 185 2.60 -9.36 -10.63
C PHE A 185 3.45 -8.67 -9.55
N LEU A 186 2.84 -8.39 -8.39
CA LEU A 186 3.54 -7.76 -7.26
C LEU A 186 4.68 -8.63 -6.74
N ASN A 187 4.50 -9.96 -6.71
CA ASN A 187 5.56 -10.87 -6.28
C ASN A 187 6.75 -10.85 -7.25
N ASN A 188 6.49 -10.79 -8.56
CA ASN A 188 7.54 -10.64 -9.58
C ASN A 188 8.28 -9.30 -9.47
N GLU A 189 7.58 -8.20 -9.17
CA GLU A 189 8.22 -6.90 -8.92
C GLU A 189 9.07 -6.92 -7.64
N LEU A 190 8.56 -7.55 -6.58
CA LEU A 190 9.30 -7.72 -5.33
C LEU A 190 10.60 -8.49 -5.55
N GLU A 191 10.56 -9.60 -6.30
CA GLU A 191 11.76 -10.37 -6.65
C GLU A 191 12.78 -9.55 -7.45
N LYS A 192 12.34 -8.70 -8.37
CA LYS A 192 13.23 -7.77 -9.09
C LYS A 192 13.89 -6.78 -8.14
N MET A 193 13.12 -6.14 -7.27
CA MET A 193 13.66 -5.19 -6.28
C MET A 193 14.64 -5.86 -5.30
N ILE A 194 14.38 -7.11 -4.89
CA ILE A 194 15.31 -7.87 -4.04
C ILE A 194 16.65 -8.07 -4.77
N LYS A 195 16.63 -8.51 -6.03
CA LYS A 195 17.86 -8.70 -6.83
C LYS A 195 18.61 -7.39 -7.04
N GLU A 196 17.92 -6.30 -7.33
CA GLU A 196 18.55 -4.99 -7.49
C GLU A 196 19.19 -4.51 -6.18
N LYS A 197 18.52 -4.71 -5.04
CA LYS A 197 19.08 -4.41 -3.72
C LYS A 197 20.35 -5.20 -3.46
N GLU A 198 20.38 -6.49 -3.78
CA GLU A 198 21.57 -7.34 -3.63
C GLU A 198 22.74 -6.84 -4.49
N ILE A 199 22.48 -6.43 -5.74
CA ILE A 199 23.50 -5.86 -6.64
C ILE A 199 24.06 -4.56 -6.07
N VAL A 200 23.19 -3.64 -5.63
CA VAL A 200 23.60 -2.37 -5.04
C VAL A 200 24.41 -2.60 -3.77
N GLN A 201 23.98 -3.54 -2.92
CA GLN A 201 24.68 -3.86 -1.68
C GLN A 201 26.06 -4.47 -1.95
N ALA A 202 26.19 -5.36 -2.94
CA ALA A 202 27.48 -5.91 -3.35
C ALA A 202 28.43 -4.83 -3.89
N ARG A 203 27.92 -3.88 -4.69
CA ARG A 203 28.71 -2.73 -5.17
C ARG A 203 29.20 -1.86 -4.02
N LEU A 204 28.30 -1.52 -3.09
CA LEU A 204 28.65 -0.72 -1.91
C LEU A 204 29.72 -1.41 -1.04
N GLU A 205 29.64 -2.73 -0.88
CA GLU A 205 30.66 -3.49 -0.14
C GLU A 205 32.01 -3.52 -0.87
N ALA A 206 32.01 -3.59 -2.19
CA ALA A 206 33.23 -3.50 -3.00
C ALA A 206 33.89 -2.13 -2.87
N GLU A 207 33.13 -1.04 -3.04
CA GLU A 207 33.61 0.33 -2.89
C GLU A 207 34.16 0.59 -1.48
N LYS A 208 33.47 0.11 -0.43
CA LYS A 208 33.99 0.21 0.96
C LYS A 208 35.34 -0.48 1.12
N LYS A 209 35.53 -1.66 0.53
CA LYS A 209 36.82 -2.38 0.59
C LYS A 209 37.91 -1.62 -0.16
N GLU A 210 37.59 -1.00 -1.28
CA GLU A 210 38.52 -0.19 -2.06
C GLU A 210 38.94 1.07 -1.30
N ILE A 211 37.99 1.82 -0.74
CA ILE A 211 38.26 3.00 0.09
C ILE A 211 39.14 2.65 1.30
N ILE A 212 38.91 1.51 1.95
CA ILE A 212 39.75 1.06 3.07
C ILE A 212 41.19 0.80 2.59
N LYS A 213 41.37 0.14 1.43
CA LYS A 213 42.71 -0.10 0.87
C LYS A 213 43.43 1.20 0.53
N GLU A 214 42.74 2.16 -0.10
CA GLU A 214 43.30 3.47 -0.41
C GLU A 214 43.69 4.24 0.84
N LYS A 215 42.82 4.25 1.86
CA LYS A 215 43.10 4.86 3.16
C LYS A 215 44.36 4.27 3.81
N ASP A 216 44.49 2.95 3.80
CA ASP A 216 45.66 2.27 4.36
C ASP A 216 46.95 2.56 3.57
N ALA A 217 46.85 2.67 2.24
CA ALA A 217 47.96 3.06 1.37
C ALA A 217 48.43 4.49 1.67
N LEU A 218 47.49 5.44 1.76
CA LEU A 218 47.77 6.84 2.11
C LEU A 218 48.37 6.98 3.52
N ALA A 219 47.85 6.23 4.49
CA ALA A 219 48.39 6.21 5.85
C ALA A 219 49.86 5.74 5.88
N LYS A 220 50.20 4.71 5.08
CA LYS A 220 51.59 4.26 4.91
C LYS A 220 52.46 5.32 4.27
N GLU A 221 51.98 5.97 3.20
CA GLU A 221 52.74 7.01 2.49
C GLU A 221 53.03 8.22 3.40
N ILE A 222 52.02 8.69 4.15
CA ILE A 222 52.17 9.76 5.14
C ILE A 222 53.19 9.35 6.21
N GLY A 223 53.13 8.11 6.69
CA GLY A 223 54.08 7.58 7.67
C GLY A 223 55.53 7.58 7.15
N ILE A 224 55.75 7.14 5.90
CA ILE A 224 57.07 7.16 5.25
C ILE A 224 57.56 8.60 5.09
N ARG A 225 56.72 9.48 4.57
CA ARG A 225 57.05 10.89 4.33
C ARG A 225 57.39 11.62 5.63
N SER A 226 56.63 11.37 6.69
CA SER A 226 56.89 11.93 8.03
C SER A 226 58.25 11.50 8.57
N LYS A 227 58.59 10.19 8.51
CA LYS A 227 59.91 9.69 8.92
C LYS A 227 61.05 10.30 8.10
N LYS A 228 60.85 10.49 6.79
CA LYS A 228 61.83 11.15 5.92
C LYS A 228 62.08 12.59 6.35
N PHE A 229 61.01 13.37 6.55
CA PHE A 229 61.11 14.75 7.03
C PHE A 229 61.80 14.84 8.39
N GLU A 230 61.50 13.95 9.34
CA GLU A 230 62.19 13.93 10.64
C GLU A 230 63.69 13.63 10.52
N CYS A 231 64.08 12.75 9.60
CA CYS A 231 65.48 12.42 9.35
C CYS A 231 66.21 13.62 8.73
N GLU A 232 65.62 14.24 7.71
CA GLU A 232 66.16 15.45 7.07
C GLU A 232 66.30 16.59 8.08
N ARG A 233 65.28 16.83 8.91
CA ARG A 233 65.31 17.82 9.99
C ARG A 233 66.45 17.55 10.98
N ARG A 234 66.58 16.30 11.46
CA ARG A 234 67.66 15.90 12.37
C ARG A 234 69.04 16.09 11.75
N ASN A 235 69.20 15.79 10.47
CA ASN A 235 70.47 15.95 9.76
C ASN A 235 70.83 17.43 9.58
N ALA A 236 69.86 18.27 9.19
CA ALA A 236 70.04 19.71 9.10
C ALA A 236 70.44 20.30 10.47
N GLU A 237 69.73 19.92 11.54
CA GLU A 237 70.04 20.38 12.89
C GLU A 237 71.46 19.99 13.32
N LYS A 238 71.89 18.75 13.06
CA LYS A 238 73.28 18.31 13.33
C LYS A 238 74.31 19.14 12.56
N LYS A 239 74.04 19.45 11.29
CA LYS A 239 74.92 20.29 10.47
C LYS A 239 75.05 21.70 11.06
N TRP A 240 73.93 22.33 11.42
CA TRP A 240 73.91 23.64 12.06
C TRP A 240 74.64 23.65 13.41
N ARG A 241 74.43 22.64 14.25
CA ARG A 241 75.15 22.51 15.54
C ARG A 241 76.66 22.43 15.35
N ARG A 242 77.14 21.66 14.36
CA ARG A 242 78.58 21.59 14.03
C ARG A 242 79.10 22.94 13.57
N GLU A 243 78.36 23.62 12.72
CA GLU A 243 78.75 24.92 12.17
C GLU A 243 78.82 26.01 13.25
N ILE A 244 77.82 26.09 14.12
CA ILE A 244 77.82 26.99 15.28
C ILE A 244 79.03 26.68 16.18
N THR A 245 79.32 25.40 16.43
CA THR A 245 80.47 25.01 17.25
C THR A 245 81.79 25.44 16.62
N ARG A 246 81.92 25.31 15.30
CA ARG A 246 83.09 25.77 14.53
C ARG A 246 83.26 27.29 14.65
N MET A 247 82.21 28.05 14.37
CA MET A 247 82.23 29.51 14.48
C MET A 247 82.55 29.99 15.90
N LEU A 248 82.05 29.31 16.94
CA LEU A 248 82.38 29.64 18.34
C LEU A 248 83.87 29.40 18.66
N LYS A 249 84.49 28.35 18.11
CA LYS A 249 85.93 28.09 18.26
C LYS A 249 86.75 29.15 17.53
N GLU A 250 86.37 29.48 16.31
CA GLU A 250 87.02 30.53 15.52
C GLU A 250 86.92 31.89 16.21
N ARG A 251 85.73 32.25 16.71
CA ARG A 251 85.53 33.46 17.50
C ARG A 251 86.45 33.52 18.72
N LYS A 252 86.56 32.43 19.49
CA LYS A 252 87.47 32.37 20.65
C LYS A 252 88.93 32.54 20.25
N ALA A 253 89.36 31.90 19.16
CA ALA A 253 90.74 32.04 18.66
C ALA A 253 91.04 33.48 18.22
N ILE A 254 90.08 34.13 17.55
CA ILE A 254 90.18 35.54 17.17
C ILE A 254 90.28 36.44 18.40
N GLU A 255 89.40 36.25 19.40
CA GLU A 255 89.42 37.02 20.66
C GLU A 255 90.75 36.85 21.41
N GLU A 256 91.31 35.63 21.45
CA GLU A 256 92.60 35.38 22.09
C GLU A 256 93.77 36.02 21.32
N ASN A 257 93.74 35.99 19.97
CA ASN A 257 94.77 36.65 19.17
C ASN A 257 94.74 38.17 19.36
N TYR A 258 93.55 38.79 19.33
CA TYR A 258 93.40 40.22 19.62
C TYR A 258 93.90 40.59 21.01
N LYS A 259 93.64 39.75 22.02
CA LYS A 259 94.16 39.96 23.37
C LYS A 259 95.70 39.97 23.39
N LYS A 260 96.32 38.98 22.75
CA LYS A 260 97.80 38.88 22.67
C LYS A 260 98.41 40.04 21.89
N GLU A 261 97.82 40.45 20.77
CA GLU A 261 98.29 41.61 20.01
C GLU A 261 98.17 42.90 20.83
N ARG A 262 97.05 43.09 21.54
CA ARG A 262 96.87 44.24 22.43
C ARG A 262 97.93 44.28 23.53
N GLU A 263 98.22 43.14 24.16
CA GLU A 263 99.29 43.03 25.17
C GLU A 263 100.67 43.35 24.57
N LYS A 264 100.97 42.90 23.35
CA LYS A 264 102.22 43.26 22.64
C LYS A 264 102.32 44.77 22.38
N PHE A 265 101.28 45.37 21.80
CA PHE A 265 101.24 46.81 21.56
C PHE A 265 101.40 47.62 22.84
N GLN A 266 100.78 47.18 23.94
CA GLN A 266 100.92 47.83 25.23
C GLN A 266 102.36 47.74 25.76
N ASN A 267 103.00 46.56 25.67
CA ASN A 267 104.40 46.38 26.06
C ASN A 267 105.36 47.23 25.20
N GLU A 268 105.09 47.37 23.90
CA GLU A 268 105.88 48.22 22.99
C GLU A 268 105.73 49.70 23.35
N LEU A 269 104.51 50.16 23.64
CA LEU A 269 104.25 51.52 24.13
C LEU A 269 104.97 51.80 25.44
N GLU A 270 104.95 50.87 26.40
CA GLU A 270 105.67 51.01 27.67
C GLU A 270 107.18 51.11 27.47
N LYS A 271 107.77 50.28 26.59
CA LYS A 271 109.19 50.35 26.23
C LYS A 271 109.54 51.68 25.58
N MET A 272 108.72 52.16 24.65
CA MET A 272 108.93 53.42 23.95
C MET A 272 108.87 54.60 24.93
N ASN A 273 107.86 54.63 25.81
CA ASN A 273 107.74 55.65 26.85
C ASN A 273 108.94 55.64 27.79
N LYS A 274 109.42 54.46 28.20
CA LYS A 274 110.61 54.35 29.04
C LYS A 274 111.85 54.90 28.35
N SER A 275 112.08 54.53 27.09
CA SER A 275 113.18 55.06 26.28
C SER A 275 113.09 56.59 26.14
N TYR A 276 111.88 57.10 25.90
CA TYR A 276 111.62 58.53 25.78
C TYR A 276 111.93 59.29 27.08
N GLU A 277 111.47 58.77 28.24
CA GLU A 277 111.77 59.40 29.54
C GLU A 277 113.27 59.32 29.90
N GLU A 278 113.96 58.23 29.55
CA GLU A 278 115.41 58.11 29.70
C GLU A 278 116.16 59.15 28.84
N GLU A 279 115.77 59.33 27.58
CA GLU A 279 116.36 60.30 26.67
C GLU A 279 116.07 61.74 27.11
N LYS A 280 114.83 62.03 27.49
CA LYS A 280 114.42 63.32 28.08
C LYS A 280 115.25 63.63 29.33
N ALA A 281 115.47 62.67 30.23
CA ALA A 281 116.30 62.86 31.41
C ALA A 281 117.78 63.13 31.06
N LYS A 282 118.33 62.47 30.02
CA LYS A 282 119.69 62.74 29.52
C LYS A 282 119.80 64.16 28.96
N LEU A 283 118.90 64.54 28.07
CA LEU A 283 118.85 65.89 27.50
C LEU A 283 118.70 66.96 28.59
N GLN A 284 117.87 66.69 29.61
CA GLN A 284 117.71 67.62 30.73
C GLN A 284 119.00 67.79 31.54
N LYS A 285 119.75 66.72 31.81
CA LYS A 285 121.08 66.79 32.44
C LYS A 285 122.09 67.55 31.56
N GLU A 286 122.03 67.39 30.25
CA GLU A 286 122.90 68.08 29.30
C GLU A 286 122.59 69.58 29.25
N ILE A 287 121.31 69.96 29.22
CA ILE A 287 120.85 71.35 29.37
C ILE A 287 121.33 71.95 30.70
N GLU A 288 121.20 71.22 31.82
CA GLU A 288 121.71 71.69 33.12
C GLU A 288 123.23 71.90 33.11
N LYS A 289 123.99 71.00 32.47
CA LYS A 289 125.44 71.12 32.34
C LYS A 289 125.83 72.35 31.52
N ILE A 290 125.21 72.53 30.35
CA ILE A 290 125.42 73.70 29.47
C ILE A 290 125.08 74.99 30.22
N ASN A 291 123.99 75.02 30.99
CA ASN A 291 123.63 76.19 31.78
C ASN A 291 124.68 76.51 32.85
N LYS A 292 125.23 75.51 33.55
CA LYS A 292 126.34 75.72 34.51
C LYS A 292 127.61 76.23 33.83
N GLU A 293 127.96 75.69 32.67
CA GLU A 293 129.11 76.14 31.86
C GLU A 293 128.90 77.59 31.37
N LYS A 294 127.69 77.90 30.90
CA LYS A 294 127.28 79.27 30.53
C LYS A 294 127.39 80.23 31.70
N ASP A 295 126.93 79.83 32.89
CA ASP A 295 127.02 80.67 34.10
C ASP A 295 128.47 80.85 34.55
N ALA A 296 129.32 79.83 34.41
CA ALA A 296 130.75 79.91 34.71
C ALA A 296 131.48 80.86 33.74
N LEU A 297 131.20 80.75 32.43
CA LEU A 297 131.72 81.68 31.42
C LEU A 297 131.21 83.11 31.65
N ALA A 298 129.94 83.28 32.03
CA ALA A 298 129.40 84.59 32.37
C ALA A 298 130.11 85.21 33.59
N LYS A 299 130.46 84.40 34.59
CA LYS A 299 131.29 84.83 35.73
C LYS A 299 132.72 85.19 35.30
N GLU A 300 133.38 84.37 34.49
CA GLU A 300 134.71 84.70 33.93
C GLU A 300 134.69 85.98 33.09
N MET A 301 133.66 86.20 32.28
CA MET A 301 133.50 87.42 31.50
C MET A 301 133.32 88.64 32.39
N ASN A 302 132.53 88.52 33.47
CA ASN A 302 132.36 89.60 34.45
C ASN A 302 133.67 89.92 35.19
N VAL A 303 134.46 88.92 35.57
CA VAL A 303 135.80 89.12 36.16
C VAL A 303 136.74 89.84 35.19
N LYS A 304 136.78 89.42 33.92
CA LYS A 304 137.57 90.11 32.88
C LYS A 304 137.08 91.53 32.59
N LEU A 305 135.79 91.79 32.71
CA LEU A 305 135.20 93.13 32.58
C LEU A 305 135.53 94.04 33.78
N GLU A 306 135.75 93.47 34.96
CA GLU A 306 136.23 94.21 36.14
C GLU A 306 137.74 94.48 36.07
N GLU A 307 138.55 93.58 35.51
CA GLU A 307 139.99 93.79 35.27
C GLU A 307 140.31 94.83 34.18
N MET A 308 139.31 95.19 33.36
CA MET A 308 139.41 96.21 32.30
C MET A 308 138.93 97.61 32.73
N LYS A 309 138.51 97.79 33.99
CA LYS A 309 138.12 99.08 34.59
C LYS A 309 139.19 99.61 35.52
#